data_AF-A0A0F9H3C7-F1
#
_entry.id   AF-A0A0F9H3C7-F1
#
_cell.length_a   1.000
_cell.length_b   1.000
_cell.length_c   1.000
_cell.angle_alpha   90.00
_cell.angle_beta   90.00
_cell.angle_gamma   90.00
#
_symmetry.space_group_name_H-M   'P 1'
#
loop_
_entity.id
_entity.type
_entity.pdbx_description
1 polymer ?
#
loop_
_entity_poly.entity_id
_entity_poly.type
_entity_poly.pdbx_seq_one_letter_code
_entity_poly.pdbx_strand_id
1 'polypeptide(L)'
;MSKLILPGHPDFYMRPDGKLSIGGGLTDVHSFAFQSAKTFTISSGAITIDQGHARVETESGDANDDLDTINGGESGEIIYLLSTNSARNIRIRNGVGNIFLKHQTDNHPFSFASPQGGGGTRYAGGGYYDWSTTEAILNQGALTQTFGTANVSYAAHASVVAKGDGAKTSGDLVLTVTGTSIDDEGNRDGTPDSEVIVSDATSVGFAANVYFETSKKWLGTVTFTLSSSGGGNFNCSFNYGFSKYEDFANQGFTVTGIQCVGEAGASDTGFNMRLLYHNAADWTYAASGFVPGAVAGKASELANMNTDHNTEIDLANGEPFAWKRVNLNQDIQGNNGEGLVIEIITGAAKAVESMSGILWAHTAPSFSYLADTKQHLVFMKHGSNWLEL
;
A
#
# COMPACT_ATOMS: atom_id res chain seq x y z
N MET A 1 -51.30 -3.53 16.15
CA MET A 1 -50.91 -3.91 17.52
C MET A 1 -50.02 -5.13 17.42
N SER A 2 -48.93 -5.19 18.20
CA SER A 2 -48.12 -6.40 18.29
C SER A 2 -48.96 -7.56 18.84
N LYS A 3 -48.80 -8.75 18.27
CA LYS A 3 -49.53 -9.94 18.72
C LYS A 3 -48.61 -10.73 19.66
N LEU A 4 -49.05 -10.93 20.90
CA LEU A 4 -48.39 -11.86 21.83
C LEU A 4 -48.40 -13.25 21.21
N ILE A 5 -47.22 -13.85 21.09
CA ILE A 5 -47.06 -15.18 20.48
C ILE A 5 -47.33 -16.27 21.53
N LEU A 6 -46.99 -15.99 22.79
CA LEU A 6 -47.25 -16.84 23.94
C LEU A 6 -48.07 -16.05 24.98
N PRO A 7 -49.35 -16.42 25.21
CA PRO A 7 -50.15 -15.81 26.28
C PRO A 7 -49.42 -15.90 27.63
N GLY A 8 -49.21 -14.76 28.29
CA GLY A 8 -48.51 -14.68 29.58
C GLY A 8 -46.99 -14.46 29.49
N HIS A 9 -46.39 -14.41 28.29
CA HIS A 9 -44.97 -14.08 28.11
C HIS A 9 -44.85 -12.69 27.46
N PRO A 10 -44.62 -11.61 28.24
CA PRO A 10 -44.65 -10.24 27.72
C PRO A 10 -43.56 -9.96 26.67
N ASP A 11 -42.54 -10.82 26.65
CA ASP A 11 -41.33 -10.59 25.87
C ASP A 11 -41.40 -11.11 24.43
N PHE A 12 -42.23 -12.08 24.08
CA PHE A 12 -42.29 -12.61 22.71
C PHE A 12 -43.50 -12.07 21.95
N TYR A 13 -43.27 -11.08 21.09
CA TYR A 13 -44.35 -10.52 20.26
C TYR A 13 -43.94 -10.32 18.80
N MET A 14 -44.88 -10.61 17.91
CA MET A 14 -44.73 -10.34 16.48
C MET A 14 -45.13 -8.90 16.23
N ARG A 15 -44.23 -8.13 15.61
CA ARG A 15 -44.48 -6.77 15.17
C ARG A 15 -45.40 -6.77 13.94
N PRO A 16 -46.08 -5.64 13.63
CA PRO A 16 -46.96 -5.55 12.46
C PRO A 16 -46.25 -5.80 11.12
N ASP A 17 -44.93 -5.63 11.06
CA ASP A 17 -44.08 -5.92 9.90
C ASP A 17 -43.67 -7.40 9.80
N GLY A 18 -44.18 -8.26 10.69
CA GLY A 18 -43.85 -9.70 10.73
C GLY A 18 -42.57 -10.03 11.47
N LYS A 19 -41.81 -9.04 11.98
CA LYS A 19 -40.58 -9.31 12.73
C LYS A 19 -40.88 -9.81 14.15
N LEU A 20 -40.14 -10.82 14.60
CA LEU A 20 -40.16 -11.27 15.98
C LEU A 20 -39.37 -10.30 16.86
N SER A 21 -40.00 -9.74 17.89
CA SER A 21 -39.33 -8.95 18.92
C SER A 21 -39.30 -9.75 20.21
N ILE A 22 -38.12 -9.80 20.85
CA ILE A 22 -37.90 -10.49 22.12
C ILE A 22 -37.48 -9.45 23.17
N GLY A 23 -38.36 -9.17 24.14
CA GLY A 23 -38.07 -8.38 25.34
C GLY A 23 -37.16 -9.15 26.32
N GLY A 24 -36.45 -8.44 27.20
CA GLY A 24 -35.64 -9.09 28.24
C GLY A 24 -34.28 -9.66 27.79
N GLY A 25 -33.93 -9.55 26.51
CA GLY A 25 -32.69 -10.09 25.95
C GLY A 25 -32.78 -11.57 25.60
N LEU A 26 -31.93 -12.01 24.68
CA LEU A 26 -31.83 -13.40 24.24
C LEU A 26 -30.51 -13.96 24.78
N THR A 27 -30.58 -14.85 25.77
CA THR A 27 -29.38 -15.33 26.48
C THR A 27 -28.81 -16.62 25.90
N ASP A 28 -29.60 -17.38 25.13
CA ASP A 28 -29.17 -18.61 24.47
C ASP A 28 -29.95 -18.81 23.17
N VAL A 29 -29.23 -19.09 22.09
CA VAL A 29 -29.78 -19.54 20.81
C VAL A 29 -28.98 -20.75 20.37
N HIS A 30 -29.59 -21.93 20.49
CA HIS A 30 -28.89 -23.16 20.16
C HIS A 30 -28.56 -23.28 18.67
N SER A 31 -29.50 -22.90 17.80
CA SER A 31 -29.31 -22.92 16.34
C SER A 31 -30.23 -21.95 15.62
N PHE A 32 -29.78 -21.48 14.46
CA PHE A 32 -30.62 -20.79 13.48
C PHE A 32 -30.94 -21.73 12.33
N ALA A 33 -32.23 -21.98 12.10
CA ALA A 33 -32.70 -22.73 10.95
C ALA A 33 -33.20 -21.73 9.90
N PHE A 34 -32.43 -21.53 8.84
CA PHE A 34 -32.84 -20.69 7.72
C PHE A 34 -33.72 -21.48 6.75
N GLN A 35 -34.62 -20.77 6.08
CA GLN A 35 -35.23 -21.31 4.86
C GLN A 35 -34.13 -21.58 3.82
N SER A 36 -34.46 -22.41 2.82
CA SER A 36 -33.56 -22.63 1.67
C SER A 36 -33.09 -21.30 1.12
N ALA A 37 -31.80 -21.19 0.82
CA ALA A 37 -31.24 -19.97 0.25
C ALA A 37 -31.95 -19.60 -1.05
N LYS A 38 -32.34 -18.34 -1.17
CA LYS A 38 -32.88 -17.78 -2.41
C LYS A 38 -31.74 -17.39 -3.33
N THR A 39 -31.85 -17.69 -4.63
CA THR A 39 -30.84 -17.30 -5.62
C THR A 39 -31.08 -15.87 -6.09
N PHE A 40 -30.00 -15.09 -6.11
CA PHE A 40 -29.92 -13.75 -6.65
C PHE A 40 -28.83 -13.74 -7.72
N THR A 41 -29.19 -13.31 -8.93
CA THR A 41 -28.25 -13.20 -10.05
C THR A 41 -27.63 -11.82 -10.04
N ILE A 42 -26.30 -11.76 -10.21
CA ILE A 42 -25.58 -10.50 -10.40
C ILE A 42 -26.11 -9.83 -11.66
N SER A 43 -26.38 -8.54 -11.56
CA SER A 43 -26.69 -7.69 -12.70
C SER A 43 -25.84 -6.42 -12.59
N SER A 44 -24.94 -6.22 -13.56
CA SER A 44 -24.02 -5.08 -13.57
C SER A 44 -23.26 -4.90 -12.25
N GLY A 45 -22.72 -5.98 -11.69
CA GLY A 45 -21.95 -5.95 -10.44
C GLY A 45 -22.80 -5.87 -9.16
N ALA A 46 -24.12 -5.99 -9.24
CA ALA A 46 -25.00 -5.84 -8.08
C ALA A 46 -26.00 -6.98 -7.90
N ILE A 47 -26.36 -7.25 -6.64
CA ILE A 47 -27.55 -8.04 -6.27
C ILE A 47 -28.51 -7.20 -5.42
N THR A 48 -29.79 -7.56 -5.41
CA THR A 48 -30.79 -6.97 -4.49
C THR A 48 -31.38 -8.07 -3.64
N ILE A 49 -31.01 -8.09 -2.35
CA ILE A 49 -31.45 -9.12 -1.41
C ILE A 49 -32.75 -8.73 -0.72
N ASP A 50 -33.58 -9.74 -0.47
CA ASP A 50 -34.78 -9.67 0.37
C ASP A 50 -34.85 -10.81 1.39
N GLN A 51 -33.74 -11.55 1.57
CA GLN A 51 -33.60 -12.64 2.52
C GLN A 51 -32.14 -12.74 3.01
N GLY A 52 -31.95 -13.02 4.31
CA GLY A 52 -30.62 -13.14 4.92
C GLY A 52 -29.82 -14.39 4.54
N HIS A 53 -30.41 -15.35 3.81
CA HIS A 53 -29.72 -16.55 3.32
C HIS A 53 -29.83 -16.57 1.80
N ALA A 54 -28.73 -16.24 1.11
CA ALA A 54 -28.72 -15.85 -0.29
C ALA A 54 -27.67 -16.61 -1.07
N ARG A 55 -28.09 -17.27 -2.15
CA ARG A 55 -27.22 -17.80 -3.19
C ARG A 55 -26.94 -16.71 -4.21
N VAL A 56 -25.68 -16.54 -4.58
CA VAL A 56 -25.27 -15.61 -5.61
C VAL A 56 -24.98 -16.40 -6.89
N GLU A 57 -25.52 -15.93 -8.00
CA GLU A 57 -25.32 -16.49 -9.33
C GLU A 57 -24.67 -15.44 -10.22
N THR A 58 -23.79 -15.87 -11.13
CA THR A 58 -23.12 -14.95 -12.07
C THR A 58 -24.09 -14.41 -13.12
N GLU A 59 -23.83 -13.21 -13.62
CA GLU A 59 -24.56 -12.59 -14.73
C GLU A 59 -24.50 -13.53 -15.94
N SER A 60 -25.67 -13.81 -16.51
CA SER A 60 -25.83 -14.73 -17.66
C SER A 60 -25.28 -16.15 -17.45
N GLY A 61 -24.88 -16.52 -16.23
CA GLY A 61 -24.29 -17.82 -15.94
C GLY A 61 -22.83 -17.96 -16.36
N ASP A 62 -22.09 -16.86 -16.48
CA ASP A 62 -20.67 -16.83 -16.81
C ASP A 62 -19.80 -17.55 -15.78
N ALA A 63 -18.58 -17.93 -16.19
CA ALA A 63 -17.65 -18.67 -15.34
C ALA A 63 -17.09 -17.83 -14.18
N ASN A 64 -16.96 -16.51 -14.39
CA ASN A 64 -16.50 -15.58 -13.37
C ASN A 64 -17.37 -14.33 -13.43
N ASP A 65 -17.60 -13.71 -12.27
CA ASP A 65 -18.28 -12.42 -12.18
C ASP A 65 -17.85 -11.66 -10.92
N ASP A 66 -18.09 -10.35 -10.91
CA ASP A 66 -17.76 -9.45 -9.81
C ASP A 66 -19.02 -9.01 -9.07
N LEU A 67 -18.98 -9.04 -7.74
CA LEU A 67 -20.01 -8.47 -6.89
C LEU A 67 -19.45 -7.26 -6.15
N ASP A 68 -20.03 -6.10 -6.43
CA ASP A 68 -19.64 -4.80 -5.89
C ASP A 68 -20.68 -4.23 -4.93
N THR A 69 -21.95 -4.50 -5.22
CA THR A 69 -23.06 -3.86 -4.53
C THR A 69 -24.10 -4.86 -4.07
N ILE A 70 -24.47 -4.77 -2.80
CA ILE A 70 -25.60 -5.51 -2.25
C ILE A 70 -26.65 -4.48 -1.84
N ASN A 71 -27.74 -4.46 -2.59
CA ASN A 71 -28.92 -3.64 -2.31
C ASN A 71 -29.89 -4.37 -1.39
N GLY A 72 -30.70 -3.61 -0.65
CA GLY A 72 -31.65 -4.17 0.32
C GLY A 72 -31.07 -4.28 1.73
N GLY A 73 -31.81 -4.91 2.63
CA GLY A 73 -31.49 -5.09 4.04
C GLY A 73 -31.54 -3.82 4.91
N GLU A 74 -31.56 -4.01 6.23
CA GLU A 74 -31.54 -2.95 7.24
C GLU A 74 -30.21 -2.91 8.00
N SER A 75 -29.82 -1.75 8.55
CA SER A 75 -28.59 -1.65 9.35
C SER A 75 -28.65 -2.60 10.56
N GLY A 76 -27.57 -3.35 10.78
CA GLY A 76 -27.45 -4.42 11.77
C GLY A 76 -27.89 -5.80 11.25
N GLU A 77 -28.44 -5.90 10.04
CA GLU A 77 -28.81 -7.18 9.45
C GLU A 77 -27.58 -7.99 9.05
N ILE A 78 -27.62 -9.29 9.31
CA ILE A 78 -26.59 -10.26 8.91
C ILE A 78 -27.10 -11.06 7.72
N ILE A 79 -26.24 -11.23 6.72
CA ILE A 79 -26.50 -12.03 5.53
C ILE A 79 -25.45 -13.12 5.37
N TYR A 80 -25.89 -14.25 4.85
CA TYR A 80 -25.07 -15.39 4.47
C TYR A 80 -25.10 -15.51 2.95
N LEU A 81 -23.94 -15.34 2.31
CA LEU A 81 -23.75 -15.48 0.88
C LEU A 81 -23.09 -16.81 0.56
N LEU A 82 -23.66 -17.56 -0.41
CA LEU A 82 -23.07 -18.78 -0.96
C LEU A 82 -23.08 -18.77 -2.49
N SER A 83 -22.15 -19.47 -3.13
CA SER A 83 -22.22 -19.63 -4.59
C SER A 83 -23.38 -20.55 -4.96
N THR A 84 -24.07 -20.24 -6.07
CA THR A 84 -25.08 -21.13 -6.65
C THR A 84 -24.44 -22.38 -7.28
N ASN A 85 -23.20 -22.26 -7.76
CA ASN A 85 -22.51 -23.32 -8.51
C ASN A 85 -21.00 -23.30 -8.24
N SER A 86 -20.43 -24.46 -7.86
CA SER A 86 -18.99 -24.60 -7.60
C SER A 86 -18.10 -24.60 -8.85
N ALA A 87 -18.69 -24.56 -10.05
CA ALA A 87 -17.98 -24.36 -11.31
C ALA A 87 -17.84 -22.88 -11.70
N ARG A 88 -18.35 -21.96 -10.87
CA ARG A 88 -18.34 -20.52 -11.10
C ARG A 88 -17.64 -19.82 -9.94
N ASN A 89 -16.89 -18.76 -10.26
CA ASN A 89 -16.24 -17.93 -9.25
C ASN A 89 -16.92 -16.58 -9.19
N ILE A 90 -17.32 -16.17 -8.00
CA ILE A 90 -17.78 -14.81 -7.76
C ILE A 90 -16.71 -14.11 -6.93
N ARG A 91 -16.20 -12.99 -7.44
CA ARG A 91 -15.26 -12.12 -6.72
C ARG A 91 -16.07 -11.04 -6.01
N ILE A 92 -16.14 -11.12 -4.69
CA ILE A 92 -16.72 -10.05 -3.89
C ILE A 92 -15.63 -9.00 -3.68
N ARG A 93 -15.77 -7.82 -4.29
CA ARG A 93 -14.70 -6.82 -4.34
C ARG A 93 -14.76 -5.88 -3.15
N ASN A 94 -13.61 -5.64 -2.52
CA ASN A 94 -13.47 -4.77 -1.36
C ASN A 94 -13.42 -3.30 -1.78
N GLY A 95 -14.17 -2.43 -1.10
CA GLY A 95 -14.16 -0.99 -1.32
C GLY A 95 -14.76 -0.53 -2.66
N VAL A 96 -15.25 -1.47 -3.48
CA VAL A 96 -16.05 -1.17 -4.68
C VAL A 96 -17.52 -1.22 -4.29
N GLY A 97 -18.29 -0.22 -4.71
CA GLY A 97 -19.71 -0.13 -4.35
C GLY A 97 -19.90 0.06 -2.84
N ASN A 98 -20.57 -0.89 -2.19
CA ASN A 98 -20.89 -0.81 -0.76
C ASN A 98 -20.41 -2.01 0.06
N ILE A 99 -19.43 -2.78 -0.44
CA ILE A 99 -18.91 -3.97 0.23
C ILE A 99 -17.49 -3.72 0.76
N PHE A 100 -17.25 -4.11 2.01
CA PHE A 100 -15.95 -4.04 2.66
C PHE A 100 -15.61 -5.39 3.29
N LEU A 101 -14.42 -5.89 3.00
CA LEU A 101 -13.93 -7.17 3.48
C LEU A 101 -13.18 -7.00 4.79
N LYS A 102 -13.10 -8.08 5.57
CA LYS A 102 -12.34 -8.04 6.82
C LYS A 102 -10.85 -7.99 6.54
N HIS A 103 -10.13 -7.38 7.47
CA HIS A 103 -8.67 -7.37 7.40
C HIS A 103 -8.15 -8.81 7.57
N GLN A 104 -7.13 -9.14 6.79
CA GLN A 104 -6.38 -10.39 6.85
C GLN A 104 -4.96 -10.08 7.28
N THR A 105 -4.34 -11.03 7.99
CA THR A 105 -2.92 -10.96 8.26
C THR A 105 -2.17 -11.36 6.99
N ASP A 106 -1.30 -10.49 6.53
CA ASP A 106 -0.41 -10.74 5.41
C ASP A 106 1.05 -10.56 5.84
N ASN A 107 1.97 -11.08 5.02
CA ASN A 107 3.38 -10.93 5.25
C ASN A 107 4.19 -10.82 3.97
N HIS A 108 5.25 -10.00 4.03
CA HIS A 108 6.22 -9.87 2.96
C HIS A 108 7.57 -10.46 3.42
N PRO A 109 7.95 -11.66 2.97
CA PRO A 109 9.25 -12.23 3.27
C PRO A 109 10.34 -11.54 2.44
N PHE A 110 11.52 -11.37 3.02
CA PHE A 110 12.67 -10.81 2.32
C PHE A 110 13.97 -11.49 2.75
N SER A 111 15.01 -11.31 1.94
CA SER A 111 16.35 -11.77 2.26
C SER A 111 17.37 -10.72 1.89
N PHE A 112 18.54 -10.81 2.51
CA PHE A 112 19.66 -9.92 2.24
C PHE A 112 20.99 -10.61 2.49
N ALA A 113 21.97 -10.28 1.66
CA ALA A 113 23.37 -10.56 1.89
C ALA A 113 24.15 -9.31 1.48
N SER A 114 25.09 -8.90 2.32
CA SER A 114 25.88 -7.70 2.03
C SER A 114 26.91 -7.98 0.92
N PRO A 115 27.10 -7.05 -0.01
CA PRO A 115 28.04 -7.25 -1.12
C PRO A 115 29.49 -7.27 -0.62
N GLN A 116 30.38 -7.85 -1.43
CA GLN A 116 31.81 -7.95 -1.12
C GLN A 116 32.55 -6.59 -1.16
N GLY A 117 31.94 -5.55 -1.74
CA GLY A 117 32.54 -4.23 -1.94
C GLY A 117 32.10 -3.18 -0.92
N GLY A 118 32.73 -3.18 0.26
CA GLY A 118 32.61 -2.12 1.27
C GLY A 118 31.26 -2.02 2.00
N GLY A 119 31.25 -1.28 3.10
CA GLY A 119 30.02 -0.92 3.81
C GLY A 119 29.16 0.09 3.05
N GLY A 120 27.99 0.41 3.60
CA GLY A 120 27.12 1.50 3.17
C GLY A 120 25.66 1.21 3.44
N THR A 121 24.80 2.12 2.98
CA THR A 121 23.35 1.94 2.99
C THR A 121 22.92 1.03 1.83
N ARG A 122 22.07 0.07 2.14
CA ARG A 122 21.44 -0.87 1.22
C ARG A 122 19.96 -0.97 1.56
N TYR A 123 19.18 -1.52 0.63
CA TYR A 123 17.74 -1.69 0.80
C TYR A 123 17.33 -3.13 0.51
N ALA A 124 16.28 -3.59 1.18
CA ALA A 124 15.73 -4.93 1.04
C ALA A 124 14.19 -4.91 1.17
N GLY A 125 13.55 -6.06 0.93
CA GLY A 125 12.11 -6.24 1.15
C GLY A 125 11.22 -5.45 0.21
N GLY A 126 11.48 -5.56 -1.10
CA GLY A 126 10.62 -5.01 -2.14
C GLY A 126 10.82 -3.52 -2.46
N GLY A 127 11.54 -2.77 -1.62
CA GLY A 127 11.81 -1.34 -1.81
C GLY A 127 13.29 -0.98 -1.91
N TYR A 128 13.58 0.19 -2.50
CA TYR A 128 14.88 0.84 -2.51
C TYR A 128 14.79 2.33 -2.84
N TYR A 129 15.81 3.08 -2.42
CA TYR A 129 16.08 4.43 -2.89
C TYR A 129 17.40 4.45 -3.67
N ASP A 130 17.34 4.83 -4.95
CA ASP A 130 18.52 5.07 -5.78
C ASP A 130 18.53 6.53 -6.21
N TRP A 131 19.31 7.36 -5.51
CA TRP A 131 19.30 8.81 -5.69
C TRP A 131 20.68 9.35 -6.00
N SER A 132 20.70 10.44 -6.78
CA SER A 132 21.91 11.22 -6.97
C SER A 132 22.36 11.84 -5.64
N THR A 133 23.65 11.75 -5.35
CA THR A 133 24.24 12.40 -4.16
C THR A 133 24.42 13.91 -4.34
N THR A 134 24.25 14.41 -5.57
CA THR A 134 24.32 15.84 -5.92
C THR A 134 23.00 16.33 -6.49
N GLU A 135 22.68 17.62 -6.25
CA GLU A 135 21.52 18.26 -6.86
C GLU A 135 21.63 18.36 -8.40
N ALA A 136 20.48 18.43 -9.06
CA ALA A 136 20.35 18.96 -10.41
C ALA A 136 20.13 20.47 -10.32
N ILE A 137 20.69 21.22 -11.28
CA ILE A 137 20.45 22.67 -11.43
C ILE A 137 20.01 22.91 -12.87
N LEU A 138 18.70 23.01 -13.08
CA LEU A 138 18.14 23.22 -14.41
C LEU A 138 17.83 24.70 -14.64
N ASN A 139 18.29 25.23 -15.77
CA ASN A 139 18.13 26.63 -16.16
C ASN A 139 18.08 26.77 -17.68
N GLN A 140 17.96 27.99 -18.20
CA GLN A 140 17.85 28.26 -19.63
C GLN A 140 19.04 27.75 -20.48
N GLY A 141 20.21 27.51 -19.87
CA GLY A 141 21.39 26.92 -20.52
C GLY A 141 21.52 25.41 -20.36
N ALA A 142 20.76 24.80 -19.44
CA ALA A 142 20.78 23.36 -19.14
C ALA A 142 19.37 22.92 -18.73
N LEU A 143 18.57 22.49 -19.71
CA LEU A 143 17.14 22.19 -19.51
C LEU A 143 16.88 20.77 -19.03
N THR A 144 17.89 19.90 -19.06
CA THR A 144 17.70 18.47 -18.88
C THR A 144 18.70 17.87 -17.90
N GLN A 145 18.24 16.95 -17.06
CA GLN A 145 19.08 16.09 -16.23
C GLN A 145 18.65 14.63 -16.43
N THR A 146 19.60 13.73 -16.67
CA THR A 146 19.32 12.28 -16.79
C THR A 146 19.64 11.55 -15.50
N PHE A 147 18.92 10.46 -15.22
CA PHE A 147 19.21 9.53 -14.12
C PHE A 147 18.93 8.09 -14.53
N GLY A 148 19.60 7.13 -13.89
CA GLY A 148 19.47 5.71 -14.17
C GLY A 148 20.34 5.21 -15.32
N THR A 149 20.51 3.90 -15.37
CA THR A 149 21.33 3.22 -16.38
C THR A 149 20.45 2.61 -17.47
N ALA A 150 20.83 2.78 -18.73
CA ALA A 150 20.11 2.20 -19.87
C ALA A 150 20.00 0.66 -19.74
N ASN A 151 18.84 0.11 -20.12
CA ASN A 151 18.56 -1.33 -20.08
C ASN A 151 18.60 -1.97 -18.68
N VAL A 152 18.39 -1.18 -17.61
CA VAL A 152 18.21 -1.69 -16.24
C VAL A 152 16.73 -1.67 -15.85
N SER A 153 16.23 -2.76 -15.27
CA SER A 153 14.83 -2.90 -14.86
C SER A 153 14.59 -2.31 -13.47
N TYR A 154 14.57 -0.99 -13.36
CA TYR A 154 14.27 -0.31 -12.10
C TYR A 154 12.83 -0.56 -11.63
N ALA A 155 11.84 -0.34 -12.51
CA ALA A 155 10.41 -0.42 -12.21
C ALA A 155 10.04 0.42 -10.97
N ALA A 156 10.55 1.66 -10.94
CA ALA A 156 10.47 2.57 -9.82
C ALA A 156 9.89 3.93 -10.23
N HIS A 157 9.37 4.67 -9.26
CA HIS A 157 8.90 6.03 -9.47
C HIS A 157 10.09 6.98 -9.61
N ALA A 158 10.02 7.91 -10.57
CA ALA A 158 10.99 9.00 -10.64
C ALA A 158 10.55 10.08 -9.65
N SER A 159 11.49 10.54 -8.84
CA SER A 159 11.17 11.40 -7.70
C SER A 159 12.11 12.59 -7.61
N VAL A 160 11.64 13.69 -7.03
CA VAL A 160 12.44 14.90 -6.77
C VAL A 160 12.15 15.49 -5.39
N VAL A 161 13.16 16.14 -4.81
CA VAL A 161 13.01 16.97 -3.60
C VAL A 161 13.46 18.39 -3.90
N ALA A 162 12.53 19.32 -3.76
CA ALA A 162 12.72 20.71 -4.17
C ALA A 162 13.65 21.50 -3.25
N LYS A 163 14.49 22.36 -3.83
CA LYS A 163 15.29 23.35 -3.08
C LYS A 163 14.50 24.58 -2.65
N GLY A 164 13.42 24.92 -3.36
CA GLY A 164 12.67 26.16 -3.12
C GLY A 164 13.13 27.37 -3.93
N ASP A 165 14.02 27.21 -4.91
CA ASP A 165 14.59 28.30 -5.70
C ASP A 165 14.00 28.45 -7.11
N GLY A 166 12.85 27.81 -7.35
CA GLY A 166 12.08 27.92 -8.58
C GLY A 166 11.75 29.37 -8.92
N ALA A 167 12.51 29.98 -9.84
CA ALA A 167 12.34 31.38 -10.20
C ALA A 167 12.17 31.53 -11.71
N LYS A 168 11.30 32.44 -12.13
CA LYS A 168 11.07 32.78 -13.55
C LYS A 168 10.81 34.28 -13.71
N THR A 169 11.11 34.79 -14.89
CA THR A 169 10.79 36.18 -15.26
C THR A 169 9.34 36.31 -15.76
N SER A 170 8.83 35.29 -16.47
CA SER A 170 7.45 35.23 -17.01
C SER A 170 7.06 33.78 -17.39
N GLY A 171 5.77 33.53 -17.65
CA GLY A 171 5.23 32.24 -18.15
C GLY A 171 5.06 31.17 -17.07
N ASP A 172 4.94 29.90 -17.46
CA ASP A 172 4.90 28.73 -16.57
C ASP A 172 6.28 28.08 -16.46
N LEU A 173 6.48 27.24 -15.44
CA LEU A 173 7.68 26.42 -15.30
C LEU A 173 7.21 24.99 -14.97
N VAL A 174 7.49 24.04 -15.85
CA VAL A 174 6.97 22.68 -15.75
C VAL A 174 8.14 21.70 -15.78
N LEU A 175 8.18 20.79 -14.80
CA LEU A 175 9.14 19.70 -14.76
C LEU A 175 8.46 18.43 -15.27
N THR A 176 9.01 17.85 -16.33
CA THR A 176 8.49 16.64 -16.99
C THR A 176 9.54 15.54 -16.92
N VAL A 177 9.13 14.31 -16.63
CA VAL A 177 9.95 13.12 -16.73
C VAL A 177 9.63 12.42 -18.04
N THR A 178 10.65 12.02 -18.79
CA THR A 178 10.51 11.21 -20.00
C THR A 178 11.41 9.98 -19.98
N GLY A 179 10.96 8.86 -20.53
CA GLY A 179 11.69 7.60 -20.50
C GLY A 179 10.88 6.42 -21.05
N THR A 180 11.31 5.19 -20.73
CA THR A 180 10.49 3.99 -20.91
C THR A 180 9.70 3.75 -19.62
N SER A 181 8.38 3.62 -19.72
CA SER A 181 7.53 3.35 -18.56
C SER A 181 7.02 1.90 -18.55
N ILE A 182 6.52 1.48 -17.39
CA ILE A 182 5.83 0.21 -17.16
C ILE A 182 4.70 0.45 -16.15
N ASP A 183 3.57 -0.22 -16.31
CA ASP A 183 2.50 -0.26 -15.31
C ASP A 183 2.58 -1.52 -14.43
N ASP A 184 1.68 -1.63 -13.44
CA ASP A 184 1.67 -2.76 -12.50
C ASP A 184 1.12 -4.05 -13.11
N GLU A 185 0.44 -3.95 -14.25
CA GLU A 185 0.04 -5.08 -15.08
C GLU A 185 1.19 -5.59 -15.98
N GLY A 186 2.34 -4.92 -15.96
CA GLY A 186 3.52 -5.29 -16.75
C GLY A 186 3.45 -4.84 -18.21
N ASN A 187 2.56 -3.92 -18.56
CA ASN A 187 2.51 -3.30 -19.88
C ASN A 187 3.62 -2.27 -20.00
N ARG A 188 4.60 -2.56 -20.84
CA ARG A 188 5.73 -1.67 -21.12
C ARG A 188 5.39 -0.69 -22.24
N ASP A 189 5.57 0.61 -22.00
CA ASP A 189 5.62 1.61 -23.06
C ASP A 189 7.06 1.90 -23.47
N GLY A 190 7.41 1.44 -24.68
CA GLY A 190 8.74 1.58 -25.26
C GLY A 190 8.93 2.79 -26.16
N THR A 191 7.86 3.51 -26.50
CA THR A 191 8.00 4.86 -27.05
C THR A 191 8.37 5.79 -25.89
N PRO A 192 9.13 6.90 -26.10
CA PRO A 192 9.42 7.80 -25.01
C PRO A 192 8.12 8.33 -24.41
N ASP A 193 7.74 7.73 -23.30
CA ASP A 193 6.57 8.11 -22.52
C ASP A 193 6.95 9.33 -21.67
N SER A 194 5.95 10.08 -21.23
CA SER A 194 6.14 11.30 -20.48
C SER A 194 5.13 11.45 -19.34
N GLU A 195 5.53 12.14 -18.29
CA GLU A 195 4.67 12.56 -17.19
C GLU A 195 5.13 13.91 -16.62
N VAL A 196 4.18 14.80 -16.36
CA VAL A 196 4.45 16.05 -15.63
C VAL A 196 4.50 15.74 -14.14
N ILE A 197 5.69 15.76 -13.55
CA ILE A 197 5.91 15.54 -12.11
C ILE A 197 5.64 16.81 -11.30
N VAL A 198 5.90 18.00 -11.87
CA VAL A 198 5.60 19.29 -11.24
C VAL A 198 5.01 20.23 -12.29
N SER A 199 3.74 20.58 -12.10
CA SER A 199 3.01 21.48 -12.99
C SER A 199 3.32 22.96 -12.77
N ASP A 200 3.78 23.33 -11.56
CA ASP A 200 4.27 24.67 -11.23
C ASP A 200 5.58 24.59 -10.46
N ALA A 201 6.71 24.60 -11.19
CA ALA A 201 8.04 24.57 -10.63
C ALA A 201 8.53 25.95 -10.11
N THR A 202 7.63 26.91 -9.85
CA THR A 202 7.98 28.17 -9.18
C THR A 202 8.14 27.97 -7.67
N SER A 203 8.70 28.94 -6.97
CA SER A 203 8.89 28.90 -5.51
C SER A 203 7.60 28.67 -4.71
N VAL A 204 6.42 28.93 -5.30
CA VAL A 204 5.12 28.66 -4.69
C VAL A 204 4.76 27.18 -4.82
N GLY A 205 4.84 26.61 -6.04
CA GLY A 205 4.52 25.21 -6.28
C GLY A 205 5.66 24.22 -6.02
N PHE A 206 6.88 24.72 -5.80
CA PHE A 206 8.12 23.95 -5.63
C PHE A 206 8.90 24.42 -4.41
N ALA A 207 8.20 24.54 -3.27
CA ALA A 207 8.77 24.99 -2.01
C ALA A 207 9.88 24.04 -1.49
N ALA A 208 10.79 24.57 -0.68
CA ALA A 208 11.92 23.80 -0.15
C ALA A 208 11.45 22.55 0.62
N ASN A 209 12.17 21.44 0.45
CA ASN A 209 11.93 20.14 1.08
C ASN A 209 10.63 19.43 0.67
N VAL A 210 9.91 19.95 -0.33
CA VAL A 210 8.72 19.27 -0.84
C VAL A 210 9.14 18.12 -1.75
N TYR A 211 8.59 16.94 -1.48
CA TYR A 211 8.75 15.74 -2.28
C TYR A 211 7.71 15.66 -3.39
N PHE A 212 8.13 15.24 -4.57
CA PHE A 212 7.26 14.91 -5.69
C PHE A 212 7.70 13.60 -6.31
N GLU A 213 6.76 12.85 -6.86
CA GLU A 213 7.04 11.63 -7.61
C GLU A 213 6.07 11.46 -8.77
N THR A 214 6.48 10.65 -9.75
CA THR A 214 5.62 10.23 -10.85
C THR A 214 4.65 9.15 -10.41
N SER A 215 3.44 9.18 -10.94
CA SER A 215 2.49 8.07 -10.85
C SER A 215 2.95 6.84 -11.64
N LYS A 216 3.64 7.04 -12.77
CA LYS A 216 4.21 5.96 -13.58
C LYS A 216 5.51 5.42 -12.98
N LYS A 217 5.78 4.14 -13.28
CA LYS A 217 7.05 3.46 -12.99
C LYS A 217 7.92 3.48 -14.24
N TRP A 218 9.22 3.68 -14.05
CA TRP A 218 10.18 3.87 -15.13
C TRP A 218 11.21 2.74 -15.19
N LEU A 219 11.68 2.47 -16.40
CA LEU A 219 12.74 1.52 -16.71
C LEU A 219 13.93 2.27 -17.33
N GLY A 220 15.13 1.78 -17.07
CA GLY A 220 16.36 2.29 -17.65
C GLY A 220 16.68 3.72 -17.23
N THR A 221 16.95 4.57 -18.22
CA THR A 221 17.28 5.98 -18.00
C THR A 221 16.04 6.84 -18.16
N VAL A 222 15.82 7.75 -17.21
CA VAL A 222 14.84 8.84 -17.30
C VAL A 222 15.53 10.18 -17.55
N THR A 223 14.82 11.10 -18.17
CA THR A 223 15.25 12.49 -18.37
C THR A 223 14.25 13.44 -17.73
N PHE A 224 14.71 14.21 -16.75
CA PHE A 224 13.99 15.33 -16.17
C PHE A 224 14.20 16.55 -17.08
N THR A 225 13.13 17.12 -17.59
CA THR A 225 13.16 18.28 -18.50
C THR A 225 12.39 19.44 -17.90
N LEU A 226 13.06 20.58 -17.74
CA LEU A 226 12.46 21.84 -17.34
C LEU A 226 12.01 22.61 -18.59
N SER A 227 10.74 22.96 -18.64
CA SER A 227 10.17 23.74 -19.75
C SER A 227 9.50 25.02 -19.25
N SER A 228 9.49 26.06 -20.08
CA SER A 228 8.82 27.33 -19.78
C SER A 228 8.12 27.91 -20.99
N SER A 229 6.92 28.46 -20.79
CA SER A 229 6.13 29.13 -21.84
C SER A 229 6.47 30.62 -22.01
N GLY A 230 7.16 31.23 -21.03
CA GLY A 230 7.28 32.69 -20.94
C GLY A 230 8.58 33.29 -21.47
N GLY A 231 9.53 32.48 -21.93
CA GLY A 231 10.89 32.92 -22.23
C GLY A 231 11.62 33.51 -21.01
N GLY A 232 12.88 33.90 -21.19
CA GLY A 232 13.70 34.55 -20.15
C GLY A 232 14.52 33.60 -19.28
N ASN A 233 15.09 34.15 -18.20
CA ASN A 233 15.92 33.39 -17.27
C ASN A 233 15.03 32.66 -16.27
N PHE A 234 15.33 31.38 -16.05
CA PHE A 234 14.69 30.55 -15.04
C PHE A 234 15.71 29.60 -14.40
N ASN A 235 15.47 29.24 -13.14
CA ASN A 235 16.30 28.30 -12.40
C ASN A 235 15.40 27.38 -11.56
N CYS A 236 15.74 26.10 -11.48
CA CYS A 236 15.08 25.10 -10.66
C CYS A 236 16.11 24.05 -10.22
N SER A 237 16.38 24.02 -8.91
CA SER A 237 17.28 23.05 -8.29
C SER A 237 16.53 22.01 -7.46
N PHE A 238 16.99 20.76 -7.52
CA PHE A 238 16.37 19.66 -6.80
C PHE A 238 17.29 18.44 -6.64
N ASN A 239 17.06 17.65 -5.60
CA ASN A 239 17.55 16.28 -5.55
C ASN A 239 16.65 15.39 -6.41
N TYR A 240 17.20 14.33 -6.98
CA TYR A 240 16.47 13.45 -7.91
C TYR A 240 16.96 12.01 -7.84
N GLY A 241 16.07 11.08 -8.16
CA GLY A 241 16.36 9.65 -8.13
C GLY A 241 15.15 8.79 -8.45
N PHE A 242 15.30 7.52 -8.11
CA PHE A 242 14.25 6.51 -8.12
C PHE A 242 13.82 6.14 -6.71
N SER A 243 12.52 5.99 -6.52
CA SER A 243 11.89 5.47 -5.30
C SER A 243 11.08 4.22 -5.64
N LYS A 244 11.36 3.13 -4.95
CA LYS A 244 10.53 1.92 -4.95
C LYS A 244 10.29 1.50 -3.52
N TYR A 245 9.09 1.03 -3.25
CA TYR A 245 8.66 0.60 -1.92
C TYR A 245 7.69 -0.58 -2.05
N GLU A 246 7.50 -1.27 -0.93
CA GLU A 246 6.49 -2.30 -0.77
C GLU A 246 5.16 -1.64 -0.39
N ASP A 247 4.13 -1.87 -1.21
CA ASP A 247 2.80 -1.26 -1.14
C ASP A 247 1.69 -2.31 -0.96
N PHE A 248 2.06 -3.57 -0.72
CA PHE A 248 1.18 -4.74 -0.65
C PHE A 248 0.22 -4.84 -1.85
N ALA A 249 0.78 -4.65 -3.04
CA ALA A 249 0.06 -4.63 -4.31
C ALA A 249 -0.96 -3.48 -4.40
N ASN A 250 -0.50 -2.26 -4.14
CA ASN A 250 -1.31 -1.04 -4.17
C ASN A 250 -2.54 -1.11 -3.26
N GLN A 251 -2.41 -1.66 -2.06
CA GLN A 251 -3.52 -1.80 -1.11
C GLN A 251 -3.29 -0.96 0.14
N GLY A 252 -4.37 -0.56 0.82
CA GLY A 252 -4.26 -0.01 2.16
C GLY A 252 -3.89 -1.11 3.15
N PHE A 253 -2.93 -0.85 4.04
CA PHE A 253 -2.51 -1.82 5.04
C PHE A 253 -2.05 -1.16 6.35
N THR A 254 -2.14 -1.90 7.45
CA THR A 254 -1.58 -1.50 8.74
C THR A 254 -0.36 -2.35 9.05
N VAL A 255 0.79 -1.71 9.25
CA VAL A 255 2.03 -2.40 9.63
C VAL A 255 1.94 -2.87 11.07
N THR A 256 2.15 -4.16 11.31
CA THR A 256 2.06 -4.74 12.65
C THR A 256 3.42 -5.11 13.25
N GLY A 257 4.42 -5.39 12.41
CA GLY A 257 5.79 -5.62 12.88
C GLY A 257 6.79 -6.01 11.80
N ILE A 258 8.02 -6.23 12.24
CA ILE A 258 9.14 -6.72 11.45
C ILE A 258 9.94 -7.73 12.28
N GLN A 259 10.47 -8.76 11.62
CA GLN A 259 11.47 -9.66 12.21
C GLN A 259 12.56 -10.00 11.19
N CYS A 260 13.79 -10.04 11.66
CA CYS A 260 14.98 -10.44 10.91
C CYS A 260 15.80 -11.44 11.73
N VAL A 261 16.40 -12.43 11.06
CA VAL A 261 17.41 -13.34 11.62
C VAL A 261 18.48 -13.56 10.57
N GLY A 262 19.75 -13.54 10.97
CA GLY A 262 20.88 -13.72 10.07
C GLY A 262 22.16 -14.19 10.75
N GLU A 263 23.21 -14.29 9.94
CA GLU A 263 24.58 -14.60 10.36
C GLU A 263 25.51 -13.49 9.86
N ALA A 264 26.36 -12.97 10.75
CA ALA A 264 27.31 -11.93 10.42
C ALA A 264 28.51 -12.51 9.65
N GLY A 265 28.85 -11.90 8.52
CA GLY A 265 30.02 -12.28 7.71
C GLY A 265 31.28 -11.46 8.01
N ALA A 266 31.16 -10.41 8.84
CA ALA A 266 32.26 -9.63 9.36
C ALA A 266 31.86 -8.95 10.68
N SER A 267 32.86 -8.54 11.47
CA SER A 267 32.61 -7.67 12.62
C SER A 267 32.26 -6.26 12.13
N ASP A 268 31.16 -5.69 12.63
CA ASP A 268 30.64 -4.40 12.19
C ASP A 268 29.96 -3.64 13.33
N THR A 269 30.58 -2.54 13.77
CA THR A 269 30.03 -1.66 14.82
C THR A 269 29.11 -0.56 14.26
N GLY A 270 28.96 -0.50 12.94
CA GLY A 270 28.11 0.44 12.22
C GLY A 270 26.84 -0.20 11.67
N PHE A 271 26.57 -1.46 12.02
CA PHE A 271 25.37 -2.15 11.56
C PHE A 271 24.10 -1.50 12.11
N ASN A 272 23.09 -1.35 11.26
CA ASN A 272 21.75 -0.98 11.68
C ASN A 272 20.72 -1.51 10.68
N MET A 273 19.50 -1.71 11.16
CA MET A 273 18.33 -1.95 10.32
C MET A 273 17.23 -0.96 10.68
N ARG A 274 16.59 -0.41 9.65
CA ARG A 274 15.50 0.55 9.81
C ARG A 274 14.31 0.16 8.94
N LEU A 275 13.12 0.37 9.47
CA LEU A 275 11.88 0.30 8.70
C LEU A 275 11.38 1.73 8.49
N LEU A 276 11.37 2.16 7.23
CA LEU A 276 10.97 3.50 6.83
C LEU A 276 9.57 3.46 6.21
N TYR A 277 8.74 4.41 6.58
CA TYR A 277 7.49 4.73 5.93
C TYR A 277 7.78 5.70 4.78
N HIS A 278 7.61 5.23 3.55
CA HIS A 278 7.65 6.08 2.37
C HIS A 278 6.36 6.89 2.27
N ASN A 279 6.48 8.21 2.31
CA ASN A 279 5.40 9.18 2.10
C ASN A 279 6.01 10.51 1.63
N ALA A 280 5.17 11.51 1.35
CA ALA A 280 5.64 12.83 0.92
C ALA A 280 6.24 13.71 2.05
N ALA A 281 6.26 13.25 3.30
CA ALA A 281 6.74 13.99 4.45
C ALA A 281 8.21 13.67 4.80
N ASP A 282 8.82 14.51 5.66
CA ASP A 282 10.16 14.30 6.23
C ASP A 282 11.34 14.23 5.25
N TRP A 283 11.15 14.63 3.99
CA TRP A 283 12.24 14.81 3.03
C TRP A 283 13.01 16.10 3.32
N THR A 284 14.33 16.09 3.12
CA THR A 284 15.17 17.28 3.30
C THR A 284 16.11 17.42 2.12
N TYR A 285 15.97 18.53 1.40
CA TYR A 285 16.87 18.89 0.31
C TYR A 285 18.31 19.06 0.82
N ALA A 286 19.27 18.62 0.01
CA ALA A 286 20.68 18.88 0.22
C ALA A 286 21.42 19.06 -1.11
N ALA A 287 22.20 20.13 -1.25
CA ALA A 287 23.00 20.36 -2.47
C ALA A 287 24.01 19.24 -2.76
N SER A 288 24.54 18.63 -1.69
CA SER A 288 25.48 17.52 -1.73
C SER A 288 25.25 16.59 -0.54
N GLY A 289 25.52 15.30 -0.73
CA GLY A 289 25.37 14.31 0.35
C GLY A 289 23.91 14.08 0.72
N PHE A 290 23.00 14.17 -0.26
CA PHE A 290 21.59 13.91 -0.06
C PHE A 290 21.35 12.50 0.49
N VAL A 291 20.46 12.40 1.48
CA VAL A 291 20.04 11.15 2.10
C VAL A 291 18.54 10.99 1.85
N PRO A 292 18.12 10.01 1.01
CA PRO A 292 16.72 9.82 0.70
C PRO A 292 15.93 9.24 1.90
N GLY A 293 14.65 9.60 1.97
CA GLY A 293 13.71 9.09 2.96
C GLY A 293 13.81 9.77 4.33
N ALA A 294 13.24 9.11 5.34
CA ALA A 294 13.13 9.65 6.68
C ALA A 294 14.49 9.76 7.38
N VAL A 295 14.75 10.94 7.96
CA VAL A 295 15.86 11.13 8.90
C VAL A 295 15.56 10.34 10.18
N ALA A 296 16.61 9.79 10.81
CA ALA A 296 16.45 9.04 12.05
C ALA A 296 15.70 9.85 13.12
N GLY A 297 14.78 9.18 13.83
CA GLY A 297 13.91 9.78 14.85
C GLY A 297 12.77 10.67 14.31
N LYS A 298 12.48 10.63 13.01
CA LYS A 298 11.31 11.29 12.41
C LYS A 298 10.08 10.38 12.37
N ALA A 299 8.90 10.96 12.11
CA ALA A 299 7.64 10.23 12.11
C ALA A 299 7.62 9.11 11.06
N SER A 300 8.31 9.33 9.93
CA SER A 300 8.45 8.34 8.88
C SER A 300 9.51 7.24 9.18
N GLU A 301 10.17 7.24 10.34
CA GLU A 301 10.98 6.09 10.82
C GLU A 301 10.16 5.24 11.79
N LEU A 302 9.64 4.11 11.31
CA LEU A 302 8.72 3.27 12.09
C LEU A 302 9.46 2.39 13.11
N ALA A 303 10.65 1.90 12.75
CA ALA A 303 11.46 1.05 13.61
C ALA A 303 12.95 1.23 13.32
N ASN A 304 13.77 1.12 14.37
CA ASN A 304 15.23 1.28 14.28
C ASN A 304 15.90 0.31 15.27
N MET A 305 16.65 -0.66 14.75
CA MET A 305 17.29 -1.70 15.56
C MET A 305 18.20 -1.10 16.64
N ASN A 306 18.98 -0.07 16.29
CA ASN A 306 19.90 0.54 17.25
C ASN A 306 19.16 1.27 18.38
N THR A 307 17.95 1.77 18.14
CA THR A 307 17.10 2.31 19.21
C THR A 307 16.50 1.21 20.07
N ASP A 308 16.06 0.10 19.47
CA ASP A 308 15.46 -1.02 20.19
C ASP A 308 16.47 -1.79 21.04
N HIS A 309 17.66 -2.06 20.51
CA HIS A 309 18.71 -2.85 21.17
C HIS A 309 19.65 -2.00 22.03
N ASN A 310 19.84 -0.72 21.69
CA ASN A 310 20.70 0.23 22.40
C ASN A 310 22.19 -0.17 22.44
N THR A 311 22.58 -1.16 23.27
CA THR A 311 23.96 -1.59 23.48
C THR A 311 24.37 -2.80 22.64
N GLU A 312 23.46 -3.75 22.40
CA GLU A 312 23.73 -4.98 21.64
C GLU A 312 23.45 -4.79 20.15
N ILE A 313 24.22 -3.89 19.52
CA ILE A 313 24.02 -3.46 18.12
C ILE A 313 25.13 -3.93 17.16
N ASP A 314 26.26 -4.38 17.69
CA ASP A 314 27.41 -4.77 16.90
C ASP A 314 27.23 -6.18 16.30
N LEU A 315 27.69 -6.35 15.06
CA LEU A 315 27.89 -7.67 14.48
C LEU A 315 29.26 -8.20 14.86
N ALA A 316 29.32 -9.49 15.19
CA ALA A 316 30.55 -10.23 15.41
C ALA A 316 30.69 -11.32 14.33
N ASN A 317 31.83 -11.36 13.65
CA ASN A 317 32.04 -12.29 12.53
C ASN A 317 31.75 -13.76 12.90
N GLY A 318 30.87 -14.41 12.14
CA GLY A 318 30.45 -15.80 12.34
C GLY A 318 29.39 -16.02 13.41
N GLU A 319 28.93 -14.95 14.07
CA GLU A 319 27.88 -15.04 15.09
C GLU A 319 26.48 -14.75 14.49
N PRO A 320 25.42 -15.39 15.03
CA PRO A 320 24.06 -15.08 14.63
C PRO A 320 23.60 -13.73 15.20
N PHE A 321 22.69 -13.07 14.49
CA PHE A 321 21.98 -11.90 14.98
C PHE A 321 20.49 -11.99 14.66
N ALA A 322 19.67 -11.28 15.43
CA ALA A 322 18.22 -11.22 15.22
C ALA A 322 17.66 -9.89 15.71
N TRP A 323 16.62 -9.41 15.05
CA TRP A 323 15.85 -8.23 15.47
C TRP A 323 14.37 -8.50 15.29
N LYS A 324 13.54 -8.07 16.24
CA LYS A 324 12.09 -8.17 16.14
C LYS A 324 11.43 -6.96 16.80
N ARG A 325 10.51 -6.33 16.07
CA ARG A 325 9.65 -5.26 16.56
C ARG A 325 8.20 -5.58 16.21
N VAL A 326 7.31 -5.39 17.17
CA VAL A 326 5.85 -5.58 17.03
C VAL A 326 5.13 -4.31 17.49
N ASN A 327 3.82 -4.24 17.25
CA ASN A 327 2.95 -3.11 17.64
C ASN A 327 3.32 -1.79 16.93
N LEU A 328 3.67 -1.85 15.65
CA LEU A 328 3.99 -0.65 14.86
C LEU A 328 2.76 0.20 14.54
N ASN A 329 1.58 -0.40 14.40
CA ASN A 329 0.26 0.24 14.26
C ASN A 329 0.23 1.47 13.33
N GLN A 330 0.96 1.40 12.22
CA GLN A 330 1.01 2.47 11.23
C GLN A 330 0.14 2.10 10.04
N ASP A 331 -0.88 2.91 9.75
CA ASP A 331 -1.68 2.78 8.53
C ASP A 331 -0.94 3.40 7.34
N ILE A 332 -0.96 2.71 6.20
CA ILE A 332 -0.29 3.06 4.95
C ILE A 332 -1.30 2.95 3.81
N GLN A 333 -1.39 3.99 2.97
CA GLN A 333 -2.22 4.03 1.78
C GLN A 333 -1.43 3.55 0.56
N GLY A 334 -1.19 2.25 0.43
CA GLY A 334 -0.28 1.69 -0.59
C GLY A 334 -0.57 2.10 -2.04
N ASN A 335 -1.78 2.56 -2.37
CA ASN A 335 -2.14 3.05 -3.70
C ASN A 335 -1.84 4.55 -3.97
N ASN A 336 -1.37 5.31 -2.99
CA ASN A 336 -1.26 6.78 -3.07
C ASN A 336 0.19 7.29 -2.97
N GLY A 337 1.15 6.53 -3.50
CA GLY A 337 2.56 6.94 -3.36
C GLY A 337 3.14 6.67 -1.98
N GLU A 338 2.58 5.69 -1.27
CA GLU A 338 2.98 5.34 0.09
C GLU A 338 3.40 3.87 0.16
N GLY A 339 4.32 3.55 1.08
CA GLY A 339 4.77 2.17 1.24
C GLY A 339 5.86 2.00 2.29
N LEU A 340 6.52 0.86 2.25
CA LEU A 340 7.60 0.51 3.16
C LEU A 340 8.93 0.35 2.44
N VAL A 341 10.00 0.80 3.11
CA VAL A 341 11.38 0.55 2.70
C VAL A 341 12.17 0.02 3.89
N ILE A 342 12.82 -1.14 3.71
CA ILE A 342 13.74 -1.68 4.70
C ILE A 342 15.13 -1.20 4.35
N GLU A 343 15.72 -0.39 5.22
CA GLU A 343 17.08 0.09 5.08
C GLU A 343 18.02 -0.72 5.96
N ILE A 344 19.15 -1.13 5.38
CA ILE A 344 20.22 -1.86 6.06
C ILE A 344 21.50 -1.06 5.89
N ILE A 345 22.09 -0.64 7.01
CA ILE A 345 23.35 0.09 7.05
C ILE A 345 24.43 -0.88 7.51
N THR A 346 25.53 -0.95 6.77
CA THR A 346 26.72 -1.70 7.17
C THR A 346 27.94 -0.78 7.19
N GLY A 347 28.80 -0.90 8.20
CA GLY A 347 30.11 -0.27 8.25
C GLY A 347 31.21 -1.13 7.60
N ALA A 348 31.01 -2.45 7.54
CA ALA A 348 31.99 -3.39 6.99
C ALA A 348 31.56 -3.99 5.64
N ALA A 349 32.56 -4.39 4.84
CA ALA A 349 32.32 -5.26 3.69
C ALA A 349 31.90 -6.66 4.17
N LYS A 350 30.93 -7.28 3.51
CA LYS A 350 30.38 -8.58 3.94
C LYS A 350 29.88 -8.63 5.40
N ALA A 351 29.42 -7.51 5.97
CA ALA A 351 28.91 -7.49 7.35
C ALA A 351 27.82 -8.55 7.62
N VAL A 352 26.92 -8.76 6.67
CA VAL A 352 25.87 -9.79 6.70
C VAL A 352 26.15 -10.86 5.65
N GLU A 353 26.41 -12.09 6.08
CA GLU A 353 26.62 -13.23 5.18
C GLU A 353 25.27 -13.73 4.65
N SER A 354 24.28 -13.87 5.53
CA SER A 354 22.90 -14.16 5.16
C SER A 354 21.92 -13.57 6.17
N MET A 355 20.78 -13.11 5.69
CA MET A 355 19.67 -12.66 6.50
C MET A 355 18.36 -13.02 5.81
N SER A 356 17.40 -13.46 6.61
CA SER A 356 16.00 -13.57 6.24
C SER A 356 15.18 -12.69 7.15
N GLY A 357 14.12 -12.11 6.61
CA GLY A 357 13.19 -11.31 7.38
C GLY A 357 11.77 -11.41 6.85
N ILE A 358 10.87 -10.84 7.62
CA ILE A 358 9.45 -10.81 7.34
C ILE A 358 8.88 -9.50 7.85
N LEU A 359 8.11 -8.82 7.00
CA LEU A 359 7.21 -7.74 7.39
C LEU A 359 5.83 -8.34 7.64
N TRP A 360 5.18 -7.94 8.72
CA TRP A 360 3.79 -8.30 8.98
C TRP A 360 2.90 -7.08 8.80
N ALA A 361 1.78 -7.31 8.14
CA ALA A 361 0.75 -6.30 7.94
C ALA A 361 -0.64 -6.89 8.14
N HIS A 362 -1.60 -6.02 8.44
CA HIS A 362 -3.00 -6.31 8.23
C HIS A 362 -3.43 -5.61 6.93
N THR A 363 -3.81 -6.39 5.94
CA THR A 363 -4.30 -5.89 4.65
C THR A 363 -5.80 -6.15 4.57
N ALA A 364 -6.55 -5.33 3.84
CA ALA A 364 -7.89 -5.73 3.40
C ALA A 364 -7.74 -6.28 1.98
N PRO A 365 -8.02 -7.57 1.72
CA PRO A 365 -7.82 -8.14 0.40
C PRO A 365 -8.69 -7.39 -0.62
N SER A 366 -8.19 -7.23 -1.84
CA SER A 366 -8.94 -6.56 -2.92
C SER A 366 -10.24 -7.29 -3.27
N PHE A 367 -10.31 -8.60 -3.04
CA PHE A 367 -11.53 -9.38 -3.18
C PHE A 367 -11.50 -10.64 -2.30
N SER A 368 -12.69 -11.19 -2.03
CA SER A 368 -12.89 -12.53 -1.47
C SER A 368 -13.57 -13.40 -2.53
N TYR A 369 -13.14 -14.65 -2.65
CA TYR A 369 -13.75 -15.59 -3.57
C TYR A 369 -14.92 -16.33 -2.93
N LEU A 370 -16.00 -16.44 -3.69
CA LEU A 370 -17.09 -17.35 -3.43
C LEU A 370 -17.12 -18.40 -4.55
N ALA A 371 -16.37 -19.49 -4.34
CA ALA A 371 -16.07 -20.48 -5.39
C ALA A 371 -16.70 -21.87 -5.13
N ASP A 372 -17.27 -22.10 -3.95
CA ASP A 372 -17.92 -23.37 -3.60
C ASP A 372 -19.31 -23.11 -3.01
N THR A 373 -20.27 -23.96 -3.35
CA THR A 373 -21.63 -24.00 -2.77
C THR A 373 -21.68 -24.25 -1.25
N LYS A 374 -20.57 -24.71 -0.67
CA LYS A 374 -20.40 -24.98 0.76
C LYS A 374 -19.74 -23.82 1.50
N GLN A 375 -19.11 -22.90 0.78
CA GLN A 375 -18.51 -21.72 1.37
C GLN A 375 -19.60 -20.71 1.71
N HIS A 376 -19.56 -20.18 2.93
CA HIS A 376 -20.43 -19.09 3.35
C HIS A 376 -19.54 -17.89 3.66
N LEU A 377 -19.88 -16.75 3.08
CA LEU A 377 -19.36 -15.46 3.52
C LEU A 377 -20.47 -14.75 4.28
N VAL A 378 -20.10 -14.16 5.41
CA VAL A 378 -21.05 -13.53 6.33
C VAL A 378 -20.78 -12.04 6.33
N PHE A 379 -21.82 -11.25 6.05
CA PHE A 379 -21.73 -9.80 6.07
C PHE A 379 -22.76 -9.23 7.04
N MET A 380 -22.42 -8.11 7.67
CA MET A 380 -23.36 -7.29 8.43
C MET A 380 -23.51 -5.93 7.76
N LYS A 381 -24.74 -5.45 7.63
CA LYS A 381 -24.98 -4.09 7.15
C LYS A 381 -24.68 -3.07 8.24
N HIS A 382 -23.82 -2.09 7.96
CA HIS A 382 -23.55 -0.96 8.83
C HIS A 382 -23.75 0.35 8.06
N GLY A 383 -24.84 1.06 8.37
CA GLY A 383 -25.26 2.22 7.57
C GLY A 383 -25.60 1.81 6.14
N SER A 384 -24.90 2.37 5.15
CA SER A 384 -25.05 2.05 3.73
C SER A 384 -24.21 0.85 3.26
N ASN A 385 -23.28 0.38 4.08
CA ASN A 385 -22.23 -0.54 3.68
C ASN A 385 -22.45 -1.94 4.26
N TRP A 386 -21.90 -2.96 3.61
CA TRP A 386 -21.83 -4.34 4.06
C TRP A 386 -20.40 -4.66 4.47
N LEU A 387 -20.22 -5.09 5.71
CA LEU A 387 -18.91 -5.42 6.28
C LEU A 387 -18.83 -6.93 6.47
N GLU A 388 -17.81 -7.57 5.92
CA GLU A 388 -17.54 -8.99 6.19
C GLU A 388 -17.19 -9.18 7.67
N LEU A 389 -17.77 -10.21 8.30
CA LEU A 389 -17.57 -10.54 9.71
C LEU A 389 -16.37 -11.47 9.95
#